data_AF-A0A820SAJ1-F1
#
_entry.id   AF-A0A820SAJ1-F1
#
_cell.length_a   1.000
_cell.length_b   1.000
_cell.length_c   1.000
_cell.angle_alpha   90.00
_cell.angle_beta   90.00
_cell.angle_gamma   90.00
#
_symmetry.space_group_name_H-M   'P 1'
#
loop_
_entity.id
_entity.type
_entity.pdbx_description
1 polymer ?
#
loop_
_entity_poly.entity_id
_entity_poly.type
_entity_poly.pdbx_seq_one_letter_code
_entity_poly.pdbx_strand_id
1 'polypeptide(L)'
;MSTGVDIRLLRVNGEMYESKHAIEAYCHFLRLLMHFIDIYPELDRNINETIENFVRHQRNRNKRVVPDIGEFLIQIALSKKYKFNEIKNFVYEEYFARQIYWIERKNVVDNLFNIHVRDLFYIFDAAKVSNHLLVFNLEMADTFIFPDRAYGYPPDIIVEKFQQRLKSIKEINKYSQFVQ
;
A
#
# COMPACT_ATOMS: atom_id res chain seq x y z
N MET A 1 2.32 23.17 7.30
CA MET A 1 3.45 22.37 6.77
C MET A 1 3.09 20.91 6.92
N SER A 2 2.71 20.24 5.84
CA SER A 2 2.33 18.82 5.84
C SER A 2 3.28 18.12 4.89
N THR A 3 4.18 17.32 5.45
CA THR A 3 4.97 16.32 4.73
C THR A 3 4.02 15.25 4.22
N GLY A 4 3.38 15.52 3.08
CA GLY A 4 2.71 14.49 2.30
C GLY A 4 3.79 13.52 1.84
N VAL A 5 3.62 12.23 2.15
CA VAL A 5 4.39 11.17 1.49
C VAL A 5 3.99 11.22 0.02
N ASP A 6 4.80 11.95 -0.73
CA ASP A 6 4.62 12.22 -2.13
C ASP A 6 5.12 10.99 -2.89
N ILE A 7 4.34 10.47 -3.83
CA ILE A 7 4.80 9.46 -4.81
C ILE A 7 6.06 9.98 -5.57
N ARG A 8 6.40 11.28 -5.42
CA ARG A 8 7.69 11.89 -5.78
C ARG A 8 8.93 11.25 -5.16
N LEU A 9 8.84 10.35 -4.16
CA LEU A 9 10.02 9.57 -3.78
C LEU A 9 10.58 8.71 -4.94
N LEU A 10 9.81 8.51 -6.02
CA LEU A 10 10.27 7.89 -7.27
C LEU A 10 10.47 8.88 -8.44
N ARG A 11 10.46 10.19 -8.16
CA ARG A 11 10.78 11.24 -9.14
C ARG A 11 11.71 12.25 -8.49
N VAL A 12 13.01 11.98 -8.57
CA VAL A 12 13.98 13.06 -8.75
C VAL A 12 14.08 13.26 -10.28
N ASN A 13 14.04 14.50 -10.74
CA ASN A 13 14.26 14.94 -12.15
C ASN A 13 13.45 14.35 -13.33
N GLY A 14 12.45 13.49 -13.10
CA GLY A 14 11.50 13.09 -14.15
C GLY A 14 11.95 11.95 -15.08
N GLU A 15 13.10 11.32 -14.81
CA GLU A 15 13.61 10.20 -15.60
C GLU A 15 13.32 8.83 -14.95
N MET A 16 13.03 7.84 -15.80
CA MET A 16 12.65 6.47 -15.39
C MET A 16 13.85 5.67 -14.82
N TYR A 17 15.08 6.07 -15.14
CA TYR A 17 16.32 5.42 -14.70
C TYR A 17 16.58 5.55 -13.19
N GLU A 18 16.14 6.64 -12.56
CA GLU A 18 16.29 6.83 -11.11
C GLU A 18 15.35 5.91 -10.30
N SER A 19 14.28 5.40 -10.92
CA SER A 19 13.35 4.45 -10.29
C SER A 19 13.99 3.08 -10.03
N LYS A 20 15.01 2.65 -10.79
CA LYS A 20 15.65 1.34 -10.59
C LYS A 20 16.38 1.26 -9.26
N HIS A 21 17.21 2.25 -8.96
CA HIS A 21 17.93 2.35 -7.69
C HIS A 21 16.98 2.43 -6.50
N ALA A 22 15.84 3.11 -6.63
CA ALA A 22 14.83 3.15 -5.59
C ALA A 22 14.13 1.79 -5.37
N ILE A 23 13.84 1.05 -6.45
CA ILE A 23 13.32 -0.33 -6.37
C ILE A 23 14.34 -1.25 -5.70
N GLU A 24 15.61 -1.16 -6.07
CA GLU A 24 16.70 -1.94 -5.48
C GLU A 24 16.87 -1.61 -3.99
N ALA A 25 16.91 -0.32 -3.62
CA ALA A 25 16.99 0.10 -2.24
C ALA A 25 15.82 -0.44 -1.42
N TYR A 26 14.59 -0.36 -1.95
CA TYR A 26 13.44 -0.97 -1.32
C TYR A 26 13.63 -2.49 -1.13
N CYS A 27 14.09 -3.20 -2.17
CA CYS A 27 14.33 -4.64 -2.09
C CYS A 27 15.34 -4.95 -0.99
N HIS A 28 16.44 -4.21 -0.88
CA HIS A 28 17.43 -4.39 0.18
C HIS A 28 16.81 -4.21 1.57
N PHE A 29 16.01 -3.17 1.79
CA PHE A 29 15.33 -2.96 3.08
C PHE A 29 14.31 -4.06 3.39
N LEU A 30 13.53 -4.48 2.40
CA LEU A 30 12.57 -5.57 2.55
C LEU A 30 13.27 -6.88 2.92
N ARG A 31 14.40 -7.17 2.28
CA ARG A 31 15.22 -8.38 2.52
C ARG A 31 15.84 -8.36 3.91
N LEU A 32 16.35 -7.21 4.32
CA LEU A 32 16.84 -7.00 5.68
C LEU A 32 15.74 -7.23 6.72
N LEU A 33 14.53 -6.71 6.47
CA LEU A 33 13.37 -6.92 7.34
C LEU A 33 12.95 -8.40 7.41
N MET A 34 12.90 -9.09 6.27
CA MET A 34 12.63 -10.54 6.23
C MET A 34 13.67 -11.32 7.05
N HIS A 35 14.94 -10.98 6.90
CA HIS A 35 16.02 -11.61 7.65
C HIS A 35 15.89 -11.36 9.17
N PHE A 36 15.54 -10.14 9.57
CA PHE A 36 15.27 -9.84 10.97
C PHE A 36 14.07 -10.61 11.52
N ILE A 37 13.00 -10.77 10.74
CA ILE A 37 11.83 -11.57 11.16
C ILE A 37 12.23 -13.03 11.40
N ASP A 38 13.13 -13.59 10.59
CA ASP A 38 13.61 -14.97 10.77
C ASP A 38 14.57 -15.10 11.97
N ILE A 39 15.36 -14.08 12.30
CA ILE A 39 16.29 -14.08 13.45
C ILE A 39 15.58 -13.76 14.77
N TYR A 40 14.55 -12.90 14.75
CA TYR A 40 13.87 -12.35 15.91
C TYR A 40 12.39 -12.74 15.89
N PRO A 41 12.00 -13.90 16.44
CA PRO A 41 10.62 -14.39 16.44
C PRO A 41 9.62 -13.43 17.12
N GLU A 42 10.08 -12.56 18.00
CA GLU A 42 9.29 -11.48 18.56
C GLU A 42 8.74 -10.51 17.50
N LEU A 43 9.48 -10.26 16.41
CA LEU A 43 8.98 -9.43 15.31
C LEU A 43 7.84 -10.11 14.58
N ASP A 44 7.96 -11.41 14.28
CA ASP A 44 6.87 -12.19 13.67
C ASP A 44 5.64 -12.20 14.59
N ARG A 45 5.82 -12.42 15.91
CA ARG A 45 4.73 -12.34 16.88
C ARG A 45 4.05 -10.97 16.88
N ASN A 46 4.83 -9.88 16.94
CA ASN A 46 4.29 -8.52 16.96
C ASN A 46 3.52 -8.18 15.67
N ILE A 47 4.03 -8.60 14.51
CA ILE A 47 3.35 -8.47 13.22
C ILE A 47 2.00 -9.20 13.26
N ASN A 48 2.01 -10.47 13.67
CA ASN A 48 0.81 -11.29 13.69
C ASN A 48 -0.21 -10.81 14.73
N GLU A 49 0.23 -10.33 15.89
CA GLU A 49 -0.63 -9.71 16.90
C GLU A 49 -1.26 -8.40 16.41
N THR A 50 -0.49 -7.57 15.70
CA THR A 50 -1.01 -6.33 15.10
C THR A 50 -2.10 -6.64 14.08
N ILE A 51 -1.87 -7.61 13.19
CA ILE A 51 -2.86 -8.04 12.19
C ILE A 51 -4.10 -8.66 12.87
N GLU A 52 -3.90 -9.54 13.85
CA GLU A 52 -5.01 -10.17 14.61
C GLU A 52 -5.89 -9.12 15.28
N ASN A 53 -5.26 -8.14 15.94
CA ASN A 53 -5.95 -7.05 16.62
C ASN A 53 -6.74 -6.17 15.65
N PHE A 54 -6.17 -5.89 14.47
CA PHE A 54 -6.85 -5.15 13.41
C PHE A 54 -8.07 -5.91 12.89
N VAL A 55 -7.95 -7.21 12.66
CA VAL A 55 -9.03 -8.07 12.15
C VAL A 55 -10.14 -8.22 13.18
N ARG A 56 -9.82 -8.64 14.41
CA ARG A 56 -10.80 -8.98 15.46
C ARG A 56 -11.50 -7.78 16.07
N HIS A 57 -10.84 -6.63 16.11
CA HIS A 57 -11.31 -5.50 16.89
C HIS A 57 -11.39 -4.24 16.04
N GLN A 58 -12.60 -3.89 15.60
CA GLN A 58 -12.84 -2.66 14.83
C GLN A 58 -12.30 -1.40 15.54
N ARG A 59 -12.36 -1.35 16.88
CA ARG A 59 -11.78 -0.26 17.68
C ARG A 59 -10.28 -0.08 17.50
N ASN A 60 -9.57 -1.10 17.03
CA ASN A 60 -8.13 -1.08 16.76
C ASN A 60 -7.82 -0.69 15.30
N ARG A 61 -8.84 -0.49 14.45
CA ARG A 61 -8.67 0.03 13.08
C ARG A 61 -8.70 1.54 13.13
N ASN A 62 -7.56 2.13 13.49
CA ASN A 62 -7.40 3.58 13.51
C ASN A 62 -5.92 3.97 13.46
N LYS A 63 -5.66 5.26 13.22
CA LYS A 63 -4.30 5.83 13.10
C LYS A 63 -3.43 5.73 14.37
N ARG A 64 -4.00 5.45 15.55
CA ARG A 64 -3.21 5.26 16.78
C ARG A 64 -2.60 3.87 16.84
N VAL A 65 -3.29 2.86 16.31
CA VAL A 65 -2.84 1.45 16.35
C VAL A 65 -2.17 1.06 15.05
N VAL A 66 -2.69 1.50 13.90
CA VAL A 66 -2.10 1.30 12.58
C VAL A 66 -1.85 2.67 11.95
N PRO A 67 -0.73 3.35 12.24
CA PRO A 67 -0.50 4.72 11.78
C PRO A 67 -0.46 4.84 10.26
N ASP A 68 0.21 3.91 9.59
CA ASP A 68 0.40 3.89 8.14
C ASP A 68 -0.15 2.60 7.52
N ILE A 69 -1.04 2.73 6.52
CA ILE A 69 -1.61 1.55 5.84
C ILE A 69 -0.59 0.88 4.92
N GLY A 70 0.34 1.63 4.31
CA GLY A 70 1.39 1.06 3.48
C GLY A 70 2.31 0.15 4.29
N GLU A 71 2.75 0.59 5.46
CA GLU A 71 3.53 -0.25 6.39
C GLU A 71 2.74 -1.50 6.82
N PHE A 72 1.46 -1.32 7.14
CA PHE A 72 0.59 -2.44 7.52
C PHE A 72 0.43 -3.47 6.40
N LEU A 73 0.35 -3.05 5.13
CA LEU A 73 0.32 -3.96 3.98
C LEU A 73 1.59 -4.80 3.87
N ILE A 74 2.75 -4.20 4.16
CA ILE A 74 4.01 -4.95 4.19
C ILE A 74 4.01 -5.98 5.33
N GLN A 75 3.52 -5.61 6.53
CA GLN A 75 3.36 -6.55 7.63
C GLN A 75 2.46 -7.74 7.26
N ILE A 76 1.32 -7.48 6.60
CA ILE A 76 0.42 -8.53 6.11
C ILE A 76 1.14 -9.44 5.12
N ALA A 77 1.88 -8.86 4.18
CA ALA A 77 2.54 -9.63 3.14
C ALA A 77 3.73 -10.46 3.66
N LEU A 78 4.38 -10.00 4.73
CA LEU A 78 5.42 -10.75 5.45
C LEU A 78 4.86 -11.82 6.40
N SER A 79 3.57 -11.74 6.75
CA SER A 79 2.95 -12.72 7.65
C SER A 79 2.86 -14.11 7.01
N LYS A 80 3.35 -15.10 7.75
CA LYS A 80 3.16 -16.52 7.41
C LYS A 80 1.73 -16.99 7.76
N LYS A 81 1.05 -16.32 8.69
CA LYS A 81 -0.27 -16.68 9.24
C LYS A 81 -1.44 -16.07 8.47
N TYR A 82 -1.31 -14.83 8.02
CA TYR A 82 -2.39 -14.07 7.38
C TYR A 82 -2.08 -13.80 5.92
N LYS A 83 -3.09 -13.94 5.04
CA LYS A 83 -2.99 -13.53 3.64
C LYS A 83 -3.89 -12.34 3.36
N PHE A 84 -3.42 -11.43 2.52
CA PHE A 84 -4.16 -10.22 2.16
C PHE A 84 -5.59 -10.54 1.69
N ASN A 85 -5.76 -11.56 0.85
CA ASN A 85 -7.06 -11.97 0.33
C ASN A 85 -8.07 -12.38 1.41
N GLU A 86 -7.62 -12.85 2.58
CA GLU A 86 -8.46 -13.26 3.70
C GLU A 86 -8.96 -12.05 4.52
N ILE A 87 -8.20 -10.95 4.50
CA ILE A 87 -8.45 -9.79 5.37
C ILE A 87 -8.71 -8.49 4.59
N LYS A 88 -8.71 -8.54 3.26
CA LYS A 88 -8.80 -7.37 2.36
C LYS A 88 -9.99 -6.46 2.65
N ASN A 89 -11.13 -7.03 3.04
CA ASN A 89 -12.33 -6.24 3.36
C ASN A 89 -12.08 -5.29 4.53
N PHE A 90 -11.43 -5.78 5.60
CA PHE A 90 -11.09 -4.96 6.75
C PHE A 90 -10.08 -3.85 6.40
N VAL A 91 -9.14 -4.16 5.51
CA VAL A 91 -8.15 -3.19 5.01
C VAL A 91 -8.85 -2.12 4.16
N TYR A 92 -9.70 -2.51 3.22
CA TYR A 92 -10.42 -1.57 2.36
C TYR A 92 -11.38 -0.68 3.15
N GLU A 93 -12.11 -1.22 4.14
CA GLU A 93 -12.97 -0.43 5.03
C GLU A 93 -12.18 0.71 5.71
N GLU A 94 -11.08 0.37 6.39
CA GLU A 94 -10.25 1.36 7.08
C GLU A 94 -9.58 2.32 6.08
N TYR A 95 -9.12 1.79 4.95
CA TYR A 95 -8.48 2.58 3.92
C TYR A 95 -9.43 3.63 3.35
N PHE A 96 -10.67 3.26 3.00
CA PHE A 96 -11.68 4.21 2.53
C PHE A 96 -12.09 5.19 3.63
N ALA A 97 -12.20 4.76 4.90
CA ALA A 97 -12.44 5.67 6.01
C ALA A 97 -11.35 6.76 6.13
N ARG A 98 -10.09 6.43 5.87
CA ARG A 98 -8.98 7.41 5.86
C ARG A 98 -9.04 8.41 4.70
N GLN A 99 -9.74 8.06 3.62
CA GLN A 99 -9.90 8.95 2.47
C GLN A 99 -10.92 10.06 2.69
N ILE A 100 -11.81 9.93 3.69
CA ILE A 100 -12.84 10.92 4.03
C ILE A 100 -12.22 12.32 4.16
N TYR A 101 -11.05 12.43 4.79
CA TYR A 101 -10.32 13.70 4.90
C TYR A 101 -10.07 14.39 3.54
N TRP A 102 -9.68 13.63 2.52
CA TRP A 102 -9.43 14.17 1.18
C TRP A 102 -10.72 14.52 0.43
N ILE A 103 -11.77 13.73 0.65
CA ILE A 103 -13.10 13.93 0.09
C ILE A 103 -13.71 15.23 0.64
N GLU A 104 -13.68 15.42 1.95
CA GLU A 104 -14.14 16.66 2.61
C GLU A 104 -13.34 17.87 2.16
N ARG A 105 -12.01 17.74 2.13
CA ARG A 105 -11.14 18.86 1.74
C ARG A 105 -11.37 19.33 0.31
N LYS A 106 -11.77 18.43 -0.60
CA LYS A 106 -12.11 18.78 -1.99
C LYS A 106 -13.57 19.16 -2.18
N ASN A 107 -14.41 19.02 -1.15
CA ASN A 107 -15.83 19.34 -1.15
C ASN A 107 -16.58 18.73 -2.36
N VAL A 108 -16.30 17.46 -2.66
CA VAL A 108 -16.86 16.77 -3.83
C VAL A 108 -18.26 16.19 -3.61
N VAL A 109 -18.71 16.17 -2.36
CA VAL A 109 -20.05 15.70 -1.96
C VAL A 109 -20.63 16.63 -0.91
N ASP A 110 -21.92 16.94 -1.04
CA ASP A 110 -22.63 17.85 -0.13
C ASP A 110 -22.85 17.23 1.25
N ASN A 111 -23.03 15.91 1.31
CA ASN A 111 -23.29 15.17 2.54
C ASN A 111 -22.70 13.75 2.48
N LEU A 112 -21.69 13.48 3.32
CA LEU A 112 -21.05 12.17 3.44
C LEU A 112 -21.98 11.06 3.93
N PHE A 113 -23.09 11.41 4.61
CA PHE A 113 -24.09 10.45 5.05
C PHE A 113 -25.15 10.14 3.98
N ASN A 114 -25.12 10.86 2.85
CA ASN A 114 -26.06 10.69 1.74
C ASN A 114 -25.33 10.65 0.40
N ILE A 115 -24.45 9.65 0.25
CA ILE A 115 -23.67 9.41 -0.97
C ILE A 115 -24.52 8.64 -1.98
N HIS A 116 -24.63 9.16 -3.20
CA HIS A 116 -25.26 8.50 -4.33
C HIS A 116 -24.24 7.83 -5.26
N VAL A 117 -24.69 6.89 -6.09
CA VAL A 117 -23.82 6.21 -7.08
C VAL A 117 -23.12 7.20 -8.01
N ARG A 118 -23.78 8.29 -8.38
CA ARG A 118 -23.20 9.37 -9.22
C ARG A 118 -22.02 10.08 -8.55
N ASP A 119 -21.97 10.08 -7.22
CA ASP A 119 -20.94 10.76 -6.44
C ASP A 119 -19.65 9.94 -6.35
N LEU A 120 -19.73 8.61 -6.59
CA LEU A 120 -18.60 7.69 -6.50
C LEU A 120 -17.44 8.08 -7.43
N PHE A 121 -17.74 8.62 -8.61
CA PHE A 121 -16.71 9.09 -9.53
C PHE A 121 -15.89 10.23 -8.92
N TYR A 122 -16.57 11.24 -8.35
CA TYR A 122 -15.91 12.39 -7.75
C TYR A 122 -15.18 12.04 -6.46
N ILE A 123 -15.74 11.14 -5.65
CA ILE A 123 -15.07 10.57 -4.47
C ILE A 123 -13.77 9.85 -4.88
N PHE A 124 -13.84 9.02 -5.92
CA PHE A 124 -12.69 8.25 -6.38
C PHE A 124 -11.58 9.16 -6.94
N ASP A 125 -11.95 10.19 -7.71
CA ASP A 125 -10.99 11.19 -8.19
C ASP A 125 -10.43 12.06 -7.05
N ALA A 126 -11.26 12.38 -6.06
CA ALA A 126 -10.83 13.11 -4.88
C ALA A 126 -9.67 12.39 -4.15
N ALA A 127 -9.77 11.06 -4.04
CA ALA A 127 -8.79 10.21 -3.38
C ALA A 127 -7.76 9.54 -4.33
N LYS A 128 -7.65 10.01 -5.58
CA LYS A 128 -6.81 9.39 -6.63
C LYS A 128 -5.38 9.07 -6.21
N VAL A 129 -4.69 10.01 -5.55
CA VAL A 129 -3.30 9.81 -5.09
C VAL A 129 -3.22 8.68 -4.06
N SER A 130 -4.15 8.66 -3.10
CA SER A 130 -4.23 7.56 -2.15
C SER A 130 -4.47 6.24 -2.87
N ASN A 131 -5.38 6.20 -3.86
CA ASN A 131 -5.70 4.98 -4.61
C ASN A 131 -4.46 4.43 -5.32
N HIS A 132 -3.70 5.31 -5.98
CA HIS A 132 -2.43 4.93 -6.61
C HIS A 132 -1.41 4.39 -5.60
N LEU A 133 -1.30 5.00 -4.42
CA LEU A 133 -0.44 4.51 -3.34
C LEU A 133 -0.84 3.13 -2.83
N LEU A 134 -2.14 2.85 -2.72
CA LEU A 134 -2.61 1.54 -2.26
C LEU A 134 -2.20 0.44 -3.23
N VAL A 135 -2.55 0.62 -4.52
CA VAL A 135 -2.23 -0.36 -5.56
C VAL A 135 -0.73 -0.52 -5.68
N PHE A 136 0.04 0.58 -5.62
CA PHE A 136 1.50 0.52 -5.57
C PHE A 136 2.02 -0.36 -4.43
N ASN A 137 1.56 -0.15 -3.19
CA ASN A 137 2.02 -0.94 -2.04
C ASN A 137 1.66 -2.42 -2.16
N LEU A 138 0.47 -2.74 -2.67
CA LEU A 138 0.05 -4.12 -2.93
C LEU A 138 0.93 -4.80 -3.98
N GLU A 139 1.20 -4.10 -5.08
CA GLU A 139 2.04 -4.60 -6.18
C GLU A 139 3.49 -4.76 -5.74
N MET A 140 4.04 -3.83 -4.94
CA MET A 140 5.38 -3.96 -4.36
C MET A 140 5.48 -5.20 -3.47
N ALA A 141 4.50 -5.39 -2.59
CA ALA A 141 4.47 -6.54 -1.68
C ALA A 141 4.38 -7.87 -2.43
N ASP A 142 3.49 -7.97 -3.42
CA ASP A 142 3.31 -9.19 -4.22
C ASP A 142 4.54 -9.48 -5.10
N THR A 143 5.15 -8.44 -5.68
CA THR A 143 6.26 -8.59 -6.62
C THR A 143 7.57 -8.95 -5.93
N PHE A 144 7.86 -8.36 -4.77
CA PHE A 144 9.20 -8.41 -4.17
C PHE A 144 9.36 -9.35 -2.97
N ILE A 145 8.27 -9.92 -2.45
CA ILE A 145 8.32 -10.95 -1.39
C ILE A 145 8.44 -12.34 -2.02
N PHE A 146 9.65 -12.66 -2.48
CA PHE A 146 10.01 -13.98 -3.01
C PHE A 146 11.32 -14.48 -2.39
N PRO A 147 11.69 -15.77 -2.47
CA PRO A 147 12.96 -16.27 -1.93
C PRO A 147 14.16 -15.54 -2.51
N ASP A 148 15.06 -15.05 -1.65
CA ASP A 148 16.24 -14.33 -2.09
C ASP A 148 17.28 -15.29 -2.70
N ARG A 149 17.43 -15.21 -4.03
CA ARG A 149 18.43 -15.99 -4.77
C ARG A 149 19.64 -15.16 -5.21
N ALA A 150 19.61 -13.85 -4.95
CA ALA A 150 20.55 -12.89 -5.52
C ALA A 150 20.97 -11.81 -4.50
N TYR A 151 21.04 -12.17 -3.21
CA TYR A 151 21.53 -11.30 -2.13
C TYR A 151 20.85 -9.93 -2.07
N GLY A 152 19.55 -9.90 -2.32
CA GLY A 152 18.72 -8.70 -2.24
C GLY A 152 18.51 -7.96 -3.56
N TYR A 153 19.21 -8.35 -4.63
CA TYR A 153 19.00 -7.77 -5.96
C TYR A 153 17.82 -8.44 -6.68
N PRO A 154 16.77 -7.70 -7.05
CA PRO A 154 15.71 -8.25 -7.89
C PRO A 154 16.24 -8.52 -9.31
N PRO A 155 15.88 -9.65 -9.95
CA PRO A 155 16.19 -9.89 -11.36
C PRO A 155 15.67 -8.76 -12.26
N ASP A 156 16.45 -8.37 -13.28
CA ASP A 156 16.08 -7.26 -14.19
C ASP A 156 14.70 -7.46 -14.82
N ILE A 157 14.35 -8.69 -15.19
CA ILE A 157 13.03 -9.02 -15.75
C ILE A 157 11.88 -8.72 -14.77
N ILE A 158 12.10 -8.86 -13.47
CA ILE A 158 11.10 -8.52 -12.44
C ILE A 158 11.00 -7.01 -12.30
N VAL A 159 12.13 -6.30 -12.30
CA VAL A 159 12.18 -4.83 -12.25
C VAL A 159 11.48 -4.22 -13.46
N GLU A 160 11.75 -4.71 -14.67
CA GLU A 160 11.13 -4.23 -15.90
C GLU A 160 9.61 -4.45 -15.89
N LYS A 161 9.16 -5.65 -15.50
CA LYS A 161 7.73 -5.94 -15.34
C LYS A 161 7.08 -5.03 -14.32
N PHE A 162 7.72 -4.81 -13.18
CA PHE A 162 7.23 -3.91 -12.14
C PHE A 162 7.12 -2.48 -12.67
N GLN A 163 8.14 -1.98 -13.36
CA GLN A 163 8.12 -0.64 -13.97
C GLN A 163 7.03 -0.48 -15.03
N GLN A 164 6.73 -1.52 -15.82
CA GLN A 164 5.59 -1.52 -16.73
C GLN A 164 4.27 -1.44 -15.94
N ARG A 165 4.16 -2.20 -14.84
CA ARG A 165 2.99 -2.15 -13.97
C ARG A 165 2.77 -0.77 -13.34
N LEU A 166 3.84 -0.08 -12.92
CA LEU A 166 3.77 1.30 -12.42
C LEU A 166 3.16 2.27 -13.42
N LYS A 167 3.39 2.08 -14.72
CA LYS A 167 2.75 2.90 -15.76
C LYS A 167 1.24 2.65 -15.76
N SER A 168 0.81 1.38 -15.70
CA SER A 168 -0.61 1.03 -15.62
C SER A 168 -1.31 1.56 -14.38
N ILE A 169 -0.64 1.56 -13.21
CA ILE A 169 -1.21 2.09 -11.95
C ILE A 169 -1.54 3.58 -12.08
N LYS A 170 -0.70 4.36 -12.76
CA LYS A 170 -0.92 5.81 -12.97
C LYS A 170 -2.15 6.10 -13.83
N GLU A 171 -2.51 5.16 -14.70
CA GLU A 171 -3.69 5.26 -15.58
C GLU A 171 -4.99 4.83 -14.88
N ILE A 172 -4.94 4.30 -13.65
CA ILE A 172 -6.14 3.94 -12.88
C ILE A 172 -6.93 5.23 -12.58
N ASN A 173 -8.12 5.31 -13.16
CA ASN A 173 -9.04 6.45 -12.99
C ASN A 173 -10.48 6.02 -12.71
N LYS A 174 -10.77 4.72 -12.68
CA LYS A 174 -12.09 4.16 -12.39
C LYS A 174 -12.02 3.11 -11.30
N TYR A 175 -13.09 3.03 -10.52
CA TYR A 175 -13.24 2.02 -9.46
C TYR A 175 -13.11 0.59 -9.98
N SER A 176 -13.67 0.28 -11.17
CA SER A 176 -13.57 -1.06 -11.76
C SER A 176 -12.15 -1.50 -12.10
N GLN A 177 -11.21 -0.57 -12.28
CA GLN A 177 -9.78 -0.87 -12.51
C GLN A 177 -9.00 -1.03 -11.20
N PHE A 178 -9.54 -0.54 -10.08
CA PHE A 178 -8.88 -0.49 -8.78
C PHE A 178 -9.10 -1.75 -7.94
N VAL A 179 -10.22 -2.45 -8.15
CA VAL A 179 -10.62 -3.63 -7.37
C VAL A 179 -10.19 -4.95 -8.05
N GLN A 180 -9.55 -4.88 -9.22
CA GLN A 180 -8.99 -6.04 -9.93
C GLN A 180 -7.69 -6.50 -9.28
#